data_AF-A0A950WJZ7-F1
#
_entry.id   AF-A0A950WJZ7-F1
#
_cell.length_a   1.000
_cell.length_b   1.000
_cell.length_c   1.000
_cell.angle_alpha   90.00
_cell.angle_beta   90.00
_cell.angle_gamma   90.00
#
_symmetry.space_group_name_H-M   'P 1'
#
loop_
_entity.id
_entity.type
_entity.pdbx_description
1 polymer ?
#
loop_
_entity_poly.entity_id
_entity_poly.type
_entity_poly.pdbx_seq_one_letter_code
_entity_poly.pdbx_strand_id
1 'polypeptide(L)'
;MSVLLALAAAPAAEAADSVIDLTYDSVMDMVRPEMRPGIAVHHNLQVTISANNNLTEDRNRNAGPYRDQNAMVQVLASSGDDSTYASWRVEQDGRLVRTQNDPQSVRTMTVTLLPGKTCHLEVVDRLKPGFSEYAFLRISTHTIGYFSTYRVVRTSCTIR
;
A
#
# COMPACT_ATOMS: atom_id res chain seq x y z
N MET A 1 -48.87 31.22 -27.20
CA MET A 1 -48.60 29.84 -26.73
C MET A 1 -47.17 29.80 -26.24
N SER A 2 -46.95 29.90 -24.92
CA SER A 2 -45.62 29.76 -24.31
C SER A 2 -45.44 28.31 -23.89
N VAL A 3 -44.45 27.64 -24.47
CA VAL A 3 -44.06 26.28 -24.09
C VAL A 3 -43.03 26.41 -22.97
N LEU A 4 -43.40 26.03 -21.75
CA LEU A 4 -42.44 25.80 -20.66
C LEU A 4 -41.70 24.49 -20.93
N LEU A 5 -40.40 24.55 -21.21
CA LEU A 5 -39.52 23.39 -21.12
C LEU A 5 -39.15 23.19 -19.64
N ALA A 6 -39.63 22.11 -19.04
CA ALA A 6 -39.12 21.62 -17.77
C ALA A 6 -37.77 20.92 -18.01
N LEU A 7 -36.67 21.52 -17.58
CA LEU A 7 -35.39 20.82 -17.46
C LEU A 7 -35.49 19.86 -16.27
N ALA A 8 -35.62 18.57 -16.56
CA ALA A 8 -35.43 17.53 -15.56
C ALA A 8 -33.94 17.47 -15.18
N ALA A 9 -33.62 17.77 -13.93
CA ALA A 9 -32.29 17.54 -13.38
C ALA A 9 -32.04 16.02 -13.34
N ALA A 10 -31.02 15.56 -14.06
CA ALA A 10 -30.58 14.18 -13.96
C ALA A 10 -30.07 13.91 -12.52
N PRO A 11 -30.39 12.77 -11.92
CA PRO A 11 -29.84 12.40 -10.63
C PRO A 11 -28.32 12.35 -10.74
N ALA A 12 -27.62 13.00 -9.79
CA ALA A 12 -26.18 12.88 -9.68
C ALA A 12 -25.86 11.40 -9.43
N ALA A 13 -25.15 10.77 -10.37
CA ALA A 13 -24.65 9.43 -10.17
C ALA A 13 -23.70 9.45 -8.96
N GLU A 14 -24.05 8.67 -7.93
CA GLU A 14 -23.22 8.50 -6.75
C GLU A 14 -21.91 7.82 -7.22
N ALA A 15 -20.78 8.50 -7.02
CA ALA A 15 -19.49 7.95 -7.41
C ALA A 15 -19.24 6.69 -6.58
N ALA A 16 -19.18 5.54 -7.24
CA ALA A 16 -18.89 4.28 -6.56
C ALA A 16 -17.46 4.28 -6.02
N ASP A 17 -17.27 3.65 -4.86
CA ASP A 17 -15.95 3.42 -4.29
C ASP A 17 -15.08 2.64 -5.27
N SER A 18 -13.81 3.03 -5.38
CA SER A 18 -12.82 2.31 -6.19
C SER A 18 -12.01 1.39 -5.29
N VAL A 19 -11.95 0.10 -5.63
CA VAL A 19 -11.14 -0.88 -4.88
C VAL A 19 -9.95 -1.33 -5.72
N ILE A 20 -8.75 -1.20 -5.15
CA ILE A 20 -7.49 -1.58 -5.76
C ILE A 20 -6.90 -2.74 -4.95
N ASP A 21 -6.79 -3.90 -5.57
CA ASP A 21 -6.11 -5.05 -4.97
C ASP A 21 -4.65 -5.05 -5.41
N LEU A 22 -3.76 -4.97 -4.43
CA LEU A 22 -2.31 -4.98 -4.61
C LEU A 22 -1.75 -6.24 -3.98
N THR A 23 -0.91 -6.95 -4.73
CA THR A 23 -0.11 -8.03 -4.12
C THR A 23 1.35 -7.90 -4.53
N TYR A 24 2.23 -8.32 -3.65
CA TYR A 24 3.63 -8.50 -3.99
C TYR A 24 4.29 -9.57 -3.14
N ASP A 25 5.26 -10.25 -3.74
CA ASP A 25 6.11 -11.22 -3.06
C ASP A 25 7.47 -10.56 -2.79
N SER A 26 7.98 -10.75 -1.57
CA SER A 26 9.33 -10.31 -1.19
C SER A 26 10.15 -11.47 -0.65
N VAL A 27 11.46 -11.43 -0.87
CA VAL A 27 12.44 -12.34 -0.26
C VAL A 27 13.42 -11.54 0.57
N MET A 28 13.71 -12.02 1.78
CA MET A 28 14.61 -11.37 2.72
C MET A 28 15.50 -12.38 3.45
N ASP A 29 16.69 -11.92 3.85
CA ASP A 29 17.66 -12.72 4.59
C ASP A 29 17.78 -12.16 6.00
N MET A 30 17.25 -12.89 6.98
CA MET A 30 17.35 -12.49 8.39
C MET A 30 18.74 -12.82 8.91
N VAL A 31 19.38 -11.86 9.55
CA VAL A 31 20.71 -12.01 10.17
C VAL A 31 20.64 -12.05 11.69
N ARG A 32 19.58 -11.51 12.30
CA ARG A 32 19.36 -11.50 13.76
C ARG A 32 17.87 -11.53 14.13
N PRO A 33 17.48 -12.12 15.28
CA PRO A 33 18.36 -12.71 16.30
C PRO A 33 18.91 -14.09 15.92
N GLU A 34 18.32 -14.75 14.91
CA GLU A 34 18.86 -15.94 14.28
C GLU A 34 19.04 -15.75 12.77
N MET A 35 20.00 -16.47 12.18
CA MET A 35 20.24 -16.42 10.74
C MET A 35 19.22 -17.30 10.01
N ARG A 36 18.46 -16.71 9.09
CA ARG A 36 17.50 -17.41 8.23
C ARG A 36 17.46 -16.76 6.84
N PRO A 37 18.15 -17.31 5.84
CA PRO A 37 18.10 -16.78 4.49
C PRO A 37 16.81 -17.18 3.77
N GLY A 38 16.45 -16.44 2.72
CA GLY A 38 15.42 -16.82 1.76
C GLY A 38 14.00 -16.80 2.31
N ILE A 39 13.71 -15.98 3.32
CA ILE A 39 12.36 -15.85 3.87
C ILE A 39 11.47 -15.20 2.81
N ALA A 40 10.58 -15.99 2.21
CA ALA A 40 9.54 -15.52 1.32
C ALA A 40 8.34 -14.98 2.12
N VAL A 41 7.89 -13.78 1.76
CA VAL A 41 6.72 -13.14 2.34
C VAL A 41 5.79 -12.68 1.23
N HIS A 42 4.55 -13.16 1.24
CA HIS A 42 3.49 -12.64 0.39
C HIS A 42 2.77 -11.52 1.12
N HIS A 43 2.54 -10.41 0.41
CA HIS A 43 1.79 -9.27 0.91
C HIS A 43 0.55 -9.09 0.03
N ASN A 44 -0.58 -8.90 0.68
CA ASN A 44 -1.82 -8.50 0.05
C ASN A 44 -2.30 -7.21 0.73
N LEU A 45 -2.65 -6.22 -0.08
CA LEU A 45 -3.25 -4.97 0.35
C LEU A 45 -4.50 -4.73 -0.49
N GLN A 46 -5.61 -4.45 0.17
CA GLN A 46 -6.82 -3.95 -0.47
C GLN A 46 -6.96 -2.48 -0.10
N VAL A 47 -6.94 -1.63 -1.12
CA VAL A 47 -7.08 -0.18 -0.96
C VAL A 47 -8.44 0.24 -1.49
N THR A 48 -9.29 0.77 -0.64
CA THR A 48 -10.59 1.32 -1.03
C THR A 48 -10.52 2.83 -0.97
N ILE A 49 -10.86 3.50 -2.07
CA ILE A 49 -10.95 4.95 -2.16
C ILE A 49 -12.42 5.29 -2.36
N SER A 50 -13.01 5.98 -1.39
CA SER A 50 -14.40 6.40 -1.44
C SER A 50 -14.59 7.75 -2.12
N ALA A 51 -15.83 8.06 -2.50
CA ALA A 51 -16.20 9.32 -3.16
C ALA A 51 -15.81 10.59 -2.39
N ASN A 52 -15.69 10.51 -1.07
CA ASN A 52 -15.29 11.62 -0.20
C ASN A 52 -13.77 11.67 0.06
N ASN A 53 -12.96 11.01 -0.77
CA ASN A 53 -11.50 10.94 -0.68
C ASN A 53 -10.99 10.31 0.63
N ASN A 54 -11.80 9.45 1.27
CA ASN A 54 -11.28 8.57 2.31
C ASN A 54 -10.62 7.36 1.64
N LEU A 55 -9.45 7.01 2.14
CA LEU A 55 -8.74 5.80 1.79
C LEU A 55 -8.78 4.86 2.98
N THR A 56 -9.20 3.62 2.76
CA THR A 56 -8.98 2.52 3.69
C THR A 56 -7.98 1.54 3.08
N GLU A 57 -7.06 1.04 3.90
CA GLU A 57 -6.16 -0.04 3.53
C GLU A 57 -6.37 -1.20 4.50
N ASP A 58 -6.67 -2.36 3.96
CA ASP A 58 -6.59 -3.64 4.66
C ASP A 58 -5.38 -4.39 4.15
N ARG A 59 -4.48 -4.79 5.05
CA ARG A 59 -3.23 -5.48 4.71
C ARG A 59 -3.12 -6.78 5.45
N ASN A 60 -2.73 -7.81 4.73
CA ASN A 60 -2.44 -9.15 5.22
C ASN A 60 -1.10 -9.64 4.68
N ARG A 61 -0.31 -10.27 5.53
CA ARG A 61 0.97 -10.89 5.14
C ARG A 61 0.99 -12.35 5.52
N ASN A 62 1.73 -13.14 4.74
CA ASN A 62 2.03 -14.51 5.10
C ASN A 62 3.50 -14.85 4.86
N ALA A 63 4.05 -15.71 5.70
CA ALA A 63 5.39 -16.27 5.56
C ALA A 63 5.38 -17.71 6.07
N GLY A 64 5.35 -18.68 5.17
CA GLY A 64 5.14 -20.09 5.54
C GLY A 64 3.84 -20.28 6.32
N PRO A 65 3.87 -20.85 7.55
CA PRO A 65 2.67 -21.05 8.36
C PRO A 65 2.18 -19.77 9.08
N TYR A 66 2.98 -18.71 9.11
CA TYR A 66 2.68 -17.49 9.88
C TYR A 66 1.90 -16.47 9.07
N ARG A 67 0.99 -15.74 9.73
CA ARG A 67 0.14 -14.71 9.12
C ARG A 67 -0.07 -13.54 10.08
N ASP A 68 -0.19 -12.35 9.53
CA ASP A 68 -0.67 -11.17 10.26
C ASP A 68 -1.59 -10.30 9.40
N GLN A 69 -2.29 -9.39 10.07
CA GLN A 69 -3.21 -8.44 9.45
C GLN A 69 -3.09 -7.07 10.14
N ASN A 70 -3.18 -6.01 9.36
CA ASN A 70 -3.25 -4.62 9.82
C ASN A 70 -4.24 -3.85 8.94
N ALA A 71 -4.83 -2.78 9.47
CA ALA A 71 -5.68 -1.88 8.71
C ALA A 71 -5.36 -0.42 9.04
N MET A 72 -5.58 0.48 8.08
CA MET A 72 -5.50 1.92 8.29
C MET A 72 -6.60 2.67 7.53
N VAL A 73 -6.93 3.87 8.01
CA VAL A 73 -7.85 4.80 7.38
C VAL A 73 -7.18 6.16 7.30
N GLN A 74 -7.30 6.83 6.16
CA GLN A 74 -6.71 8.15 5.92
C GLN A 74 -7.63 8.99 5.04
N VAL A 75 -7.63 10.31 5.25
CA VAL A 75 -8.21 11.26 4.28
C VAL A 75 -7.09 11.70 3.31
N LEU A 76 -7.25 11.50 2.01
CA LEU A 76 -6.19 11.79 1.02
C LEU A 76 -5.88 13.29 0.87
N ALA A 77 -6.83 14.17 1.22
CA ALA A 77 -6.68 15.62 1.14
C ALA A 77 -6.06 16.25 2.40
N SER A 78 -5.98 15.52 3.52
CA SER A 78 -5.19 16.00 4.65
C SER A 78 -3.72 15.81 4.31
N SER A 79 -2.90 16.86 4.50
CA SER A 79 -1.44 16.69 4.56
C SER A 79 -1.18 15.55 5.54
N GLY A 80 -0.73 14.40 5.02
CA GLY A 80 -0.50 13.22 5.84
C GLY A 80 0.33 13.63 7.06
N ASP A 81 -0.12 13.23 8.24
CA ASP A 81 0.66 13.50 9.44
C ASP A 81 1.96 12.69 9.32
N ASP A 82 3.09 13.39 9.15
CA ASP A 82 4.43 12.81 8.99
C ASP A 82 4.82 11.92 10.20
N SER A 83 4.04 11.95 11.29
CA SER A 83 4.19 11.07 12.45
C SER A 83 3.61 9.66 12.26
N THR A 84 2.83 9.41 11.20
CA THR A 84 2.23 8.11 10.94
C THR A 84 3.23 7.09 10.37
N TYR A 85 3.14 5.84 10.81
CA TYR A 85 4.00 4.75 10.33
C TYR A 85 3.88 4.51 8.81
N ALA A 86 2.70 4.75 8.25
CA ALA A 86 2.48 4.70 6.82
C ALA A 86 1.45 5.74 6.40
N SER A 87 1.63 6.30 5.20
CA SER A 87 0.73 7.28 4.61
C SER A 87 0.58 7.07 3.10
N TRP A 88 -0.57 7.46 2.58
CA TRP A 88 -0.86 7.50 1.15
C TRP A 88 -0.95 8.94 0.66
N ARG A 89 -0.52 9.18 -0.57
CA ARG A 89 -0.68 10.46 -1.25
C ARG A 89 -0.96 10.26 -2.73
N VAL A 90 -1.76 11.16 -3.29
CA VAL A 90 -1.94 11.25 -4.74
C VAL A 90 -0.93 12.27 -5.26
N GLU A 91 -0.06 11.82 -6.16
CA GLU A 91 0.92 12.69 -6.83
C GLU A 91 0.24 13.54 -7.91
N GLN A 92 0.93 14.61 -8.33
CA GLN A 92 0.41 15.53 -9.36
C GLN A 92 0.09 14.84 -10.70
N ASP A 93 0.77 13.74 -11.01
CA ASP A 93 0.52 12.93 -12.22
C ASP A 93 -0.49 11.80 -12.00
N GLY A 94 -1.23 11.84 -10.90
CA GLY A 94 -2.32 10.91 -10.60
C GLY A 94 -1.85 9.54 -10.09
N ARG A 95 -0.54 9.33 -9.90
CA ARG A 95 -0.05 8.11 -9.22
C ARG A 95 -0.43 8.14 -7.75
N LEU A 96 -0.82 6.99 -7.23
CA LEU A 96 -1.06 6.80 -5.81
C LEU A 96 0.21 6.24 -5.17
N VAL A 97 0.77 6.95 -4.19
CA VAL A 97 2.04 6.61 -3.55
C VAL A 97 1.82 6.34 -2.07
N ARG A 98 2.21 5.15 -1.62
CA ARG A 98 2.31 4.80 -0.20
C ARG A 98 3.73 4.96 0.28
N THR A 99 3.94 5.64 1.39
CA THR A 99 5.23 5.69 2.09
C THR A 99 5.06 5.03 3.45
N GLN A 100 5.96 4.10 3.79
CA GLN A 100 6.02 3.46 5.10
C GLN A 100 7.40 3.69 5.69
N ASN A 101 7.41 4.21 6.91
CA ASN A 101 8.59 4.63 7.62
C ASN A 101 8.96 3.57 8.68
N ASP A 102 9.68 2.53 8.24
CA ASP A 102 10.20 1.51 9.15
C ASP A 102 11.37 2.06 9.97
N PRO A 103 11.76 1.42 11.10
CA PRO A 103 12.82 1.93 11.96
C PRO A 103 14.14 2.25 11.22
N GLN A 104 14.55 1.42 10.26
CA GLN A 104 15.83 1.55 9.55
C GLN A 104 15.70 1.74 8.03
N SER A 105 14.49 1.77 7.50
CA SER A 105 14.25 1.88 6.07
C SER A 105 12.97 2.65 5.76
N VAL A 106 12.82 3.03 4.50
CA VAL A 106 11.60 3.61 3.96
C VAL A 106 11.15 2.75 2.80
N ARG A 107 9.91 2.25 2.89
CA ARG A 107 9.25 1.54 1.80
C ARG A 107 8.33 2.47 1.05
N THR A 108 8.52 2.58 -0.25
CA THR A 108 7.65 3.31 -1.17
C THR A 108 6.94 2.32 -2.06
N MET A 109 5.61 2.39 -2.11
CA MET A 109 4.79 1.70 -3.10
C MET A 109 4.21 2.73 -4.05
N THR A 110 4.40 2.55 -5.35
CA THR A 110 3.87 3.43 -6.38
C THR A 110 2.86 2.66 -7.21
N VAL A 111 1.60 3.09 -7.15
CA VAL A 111 0.49 2.55 -7.94
C VAL A 111 0.23 3.50 -9.09
N THR A 112 0.46 3.01 -10.31
CA THR A 112 0.15 3.73 -11.54
C THR A 112 -1.12 3.15 -12.14
N LEU A 113 -2.18 3.96 -12.19
CA LEU A 113 -3.44 3.56 -12.81
C LEU A 113 -3.27 3.53 -14.33
N LEU A 114 -3.78 2.49 -14.97
CA LEU A 114 -3.69 2.27 -16.41
C LEU A 114 -5.10 2.19 -17.01
N PRO A 115 -5.25 2.37 -18.34
CA PRO A 115 -6.54 2.17 -19.00
C PRO A 115 -7.14 0.77 -18.76
N GLY A 116 -8.46 0.67 -18.83
CA GLY A 116 -9.16 -0.62 -18.75
C GLY A 116 -9.20 -1.26 -17.36
N LYS A 117 -9.24 -0.45 -16.28
CA LYS A 117 -9.26 -0.90 -14.88
C LYS A 117 -8.05 -1.77 -14.49
N THR A 118 -6.90 -1.48 -15.10
CA THR A 118 -5.64 -2.13 -14.76
C THR A 118 -4.74 -1.15 -14.02
N CYS A 119 -3.71 -1.67 -13.35
CA CYS A 119 -2.71 -0.83 -12.73
C CYS A 119 -1.35 -1.53 -12.70
N HIS A 120 -0.31 -0.74 -12.46
CA HIS A 120 1.04 -1.21 -12.23
C HIS A 120 1.45 -0.87 -10.80
N LEU A 121 2.09 -1.83 -10.13
CA LEU A 121 2.63 -1.67 -8.78
C LEU A 121 4.15 -1.81 -8.80
N GLU A 122 4.81 -0.74 -8.37
CA GLU A 122 6.24 -0.74 -8.03
C GLU A 122 6.39 -0.69 -6.50
N VAL A 123 7.30 -1.48 -5.94
CA VAL A 123 7.60 -1.48 -4.51
C VAL A 123 9.11 -1.41 -4.32
N VAL A 124 9.58 -0.39 -3.63
CA VAL A 124 10.99 -0.15 -3.36
C VAL A 124 11.17 0.06 -1.86
N ASP A 125 12.16 -0.60 -1.27
CA ASP A 125 12.57 -0.40 0.11
C ASP A 125 14.01 0.11 0.13
N ARG A 126 14.28 1.17 0.88
CA ARG A 126 15.60 1.80 0.95
C ARG A 126 16.02 2.00 2.38
N LEU A 127 17.23 1.55 2.71
CA LEU A 127 17.86 1.83 4.00
C LEU A 127 18.00 3.33 4.21
N LYS A 128 17.72 3.77 5.43
CA LYS A 128 18.01 5.12 5.88
C LYS A 128 19.53 5.31 5.99
N PRO A 129 20.03 6.56 5.86
CA PRO A 129 21.46 6.83 6.04
C PRO A 129 21.98 6.30 7.38
N GLY A 130 23.15 5.66 7.35
CA GLY A 130 23.81 5.08 8.53
C GLY A 130 23.39 3.66 8.90
N PHE A 131 22.41 3.07 8.21
CA PHE A 131 22.00 1.67 8.42
C PHE A 131 22.52 0.76 7.31
N SER A 132 22.87 -0.47 7.69
CA SER A 132 23.30 -1.56 6.78
C SER A 132 22.35 -2.75 6.79
N GLU A 133 21.29 -2.69 7.59
CA GLU A 133 20.31 -3.75 7.80
C GLU A 133 18.92 -3.13 7.84
N TYR A 134 17.92 -3.90 7.44
CA TYR A 134 16.52 -3.56 7.61
C TYR A 134 16.04 -4.07 8.96
N ALA A 135 15.21 -3.29 9.65
CA ALA A 135 14.56 -3.71 10.89
C ALA A 135 13.06 -3.84 10.64
N PHE A 136 12.55 -5.08 10.62
CA PHE A 136 11.14 -5.36 10.39
C PHE A 136 10.54 -6.18 11.52
N LEU A 137 9.24 -5.97 11.79
CA LEU A 137 8.48 -6.83 12.69
C LEU A 137 8.34 -8.23 12.07
N ARG A 138 8.76 -9.25 12.82
CA ARG A 138 8.62 -10.66 12.44
C ARG A 138 7.17 -11.11 12.61
N ILE A 139 6.58 -11.67 11.56
CA ILE A 139 5.20 -12.22 11.58
C ILE A 139 5.07 -13.34 12.64
N SER A 140 6.11 -14.16 12.82
CA SER A 140 6.08 -15.31 13.72
C SER A 140 6.05 -14.95 15.21
N THR A 141 6.69 -13.85 15.60
CA THR A 141 6.98 -13.53 17.01
C THR A 141 6.52 -12.14 17.43
N HIS A 142 6.11 -11.28 16.49
CA HIS A 142 5.80 -9.88 16.75
C HIS A 142 6.93 -9.12 17.46
N THR A 143 8.17 -9.51 17.16
CA THR A 143 9.40 -8.83 17.62
C THR A 143 10.21 -8.36 16.43
N ILE A 144 11.11 -7.39 16.63
CA ILE A 144 11.98 -6.91 15.55
C ILE A 144 13.00 -8.00 15.17
N GLY A 145 13.09 -8.28 13.88
CA GLY A 145 14.20 -8.99 13.25
C GLY A 145 15.03 -8.04 12.39
N TYR A 146 16.29 -8.39 12.17
CA TYR A 146 17.20 -7.62 11.32
C TYR A 146 17.53 -8.42 10.07
N PHE A 147 17.49 -7.75 8.92
CA PHE A 147 17.63 -8.39 7.61
C PHE A 147 18.70 -7.69 6.79
N SER A 148 19.58 -8.44 6.13
CA SER A 148 20.63 -7.86 5.28
C SER A 148 20.13 -7.47 3.89
N THR A 149 19.07 -8.14 3.41
CA THR A 149 18.50 -7.89 2.10
C THR A 149 16.98 -7.80 2.15
N TYR A 150 16.41 -6.98 1.28
CA TYR A 150 14.99 -6.97 0.98
C TYR A 150 14.82 -6.84 -0.55
N ARG A 151 14.14 -7.79 -1.17
CA ARG A 151 13.91 -7.77 -2.63
C ARG A 151 12.47 -8.12 -2.94
N VAL A 152 11.83 -7.31 -3.77
CA VAL A 152 10.52 -7.61 -4.35
C VAL A 152 10.75 -8.44 -5.60
N VAL A 153 10.08 -9.59 -5.70
CA VAL A 153 10.29 -10.56 -6.79
C VAL A 153 9.07 -10.73 -7.70
N ARG A 154 7.90 -10.28 -7.26
CA ARG A 154 6.66 -10.30 -8.04
C ARG A 154 5.73 -9.21 -7.53
N THR A 155 4.98 -8.59 -8.43
CA THR A 155 3.88 -7.67 -8.09
C THR A 155 2.65 -8.00 -8.95
N SER A 156 1.46 -7.65 -8.44
CA SER A 156 0.21 -7.66 -9.18
C SER A 156 -0.68 -6.51 -8.69
N CYS A 157 -1.52 -6.00 -9.58
CA CYS A 157 -2.38 -4.86 -9.31
C CYS A 157 -3.65 -4.96 -10.15
N THR A 158 -4.82 -4.89 -9.50
CA THR A 158 -6.13 -4.94 -10.17
C THR A 158 -7.06 -3.89 -9.59
N ILE A 159 -7.88 -3.27 -10.44
CA ILE A 159 -8.92 -2.32 -10.02
C ILE A 159 -10.29 -2.96 -10.30
N ARG A 160 -11.23 -2.86 -9.35
CA ARG A 160 -12.62 -3.33 -9.53
C ARG A 160 -13.61 -2.20 -9.34
#